data_AF-A0A1M7SCL1-F1
#
_entry.id   AF-A0A1M7SCL1-F1
#
_cell.length_a   1.000
_cell.length_b   1.000
_cell.length_c   1.000
_cell.angle_alpha   90.00
_cell.angle_beta   90.00
_cell.angle_gamma   90.00
#
_symmetry.space_group_name_H-M   'P 1'
#
loop_
_entity.id
_entity.type
_entity.pdbx_description
1 polymer ?
#
loop_
_entity_poly.entity_id
_entity_poly.type
_entity_poly.pdbx_seq_one_letter_code
_entity_poly.pdbx_strand_id
1 'polypeptide(L)'
;MLRIIYIVKGDRVKKSIYVLTLLIFFLGISGCNIPPVGDMKSIASASGVKESNMDTPDSSSGLHTYEIQDRLHESMPEYRFVATGVVQGEDEWMYGFVMGLNVYDNNGESILSADFSEILDGEVSGYHVYNGMMDTMGLHITDANFDGYKDVIILNSFGGAHSNTWYDCWLWDPKTSSFAASKSFAEICNPALDVQKKCIYSAGGSGAAYWGGSIYKFIDGEYVLTNELDTDWYGLVERELVNGKMEIVREVSYREDNQILEREQKYYRDNDLWQLDRPHWYWSGGHHADQWLGGE
;
A
#
# COMPACT_ATOMS: atom_id res chain seq x y z
N MET A 1 -46.55 30.59 -8.67
CA MET A 1 -45.73 29.70 -9.52
C MET A 1 -45.98 28.26 -9.04
N LEU A 2 -46.06 27.32 -9.98
CA LEU A 2 -46.74 26.01 -9.91
C LEU A 2 -46.38 25.08 -8.73
N ARG A 3 -47.39 24.26 -8.34
CA ARG A 3 -47.36 23.07 -7.45
C ARG A 3 -46.45 21.95 -8.03
N ILE A 4 -45.99 20.98 -7.24
CA ILE A 4 -46.65 19.66 -7.07
C ILE A 4 -46.33 19.05 -5.69
N ILE A 5 -47.38 18.51 -5.07
CA ILE A 5 -47.44 17.71 -3.85
C ILE A 5 -47.38 16.23 -4.25
N TYR A 6 -46.68 15.38 -3.48
CA TYR A 6 -47.19 14.03 -3.20
C TYR A 6 -47.00 13.69 -1.71
N ILE A 7 -48.12 13.45 -1.05
CA ILE A 7 -48.26 12.74 0.21
C ILE A 7 -48.53 11.29 -0.15
N VAL A 8 -47.78 10.33 0.40
CA VAL A 8 -48.29 8.97 0.64
C VAL A 8 -47.98 8.57 2.07
N LYS A 9 -49.02 8.06 2.71
CA LYS A 9 -49.21 7.81 4.12
C LYS A 9 -49.18 6.30 4.35
N GLY A 10 -48.44 5.85 5.36
CA GLY A 10 -48.80 4.68 6.17
C GLY A 10 -48.34 3.31 5.69
N ASP A 11 -47.73 2.62 6.67
CA ASP A 11 -47.91 1.20 7.00
C ASP A 11 -46.83 0.16 6.64
N ARG A 12 -46.35 -0.46 7.73
CA ARG A 12 -45.72 -1.77 7.92
C ARG A 12 -44.23 -1.89 7.62
N VAL A 13 -43.46 -1.64 8.67
CA VAL A 13 -42.18 -2.30 8.96
C VAL A 13 -42.40 -3.82 8.97
N LYS A 14 -41.96 -4.52 7.92
CA LYS A 14 -41.76 -5.97 7.95
C LYS A 14 -40.39 -6.23 8.57
N LYS A 15 -40.38 -6.73 9.81
CA LYS A 15 -39.19 -7.39 10.39
C LYS A 15 -39.02 -8.73 9.68
N SER A 16 -38.06 -8.84 8.76
CA SER A 16 -37.60 -10.13 8.25
C SER A 16 -36.53 -10.65 9.21
N ILE A 17 -36.88 -11.71 9.94
CA ILE A 17 -35.96 -12.51 10.74
C ILE A 17 -35.33 -13.53 9.77
N TYR A 18 -34.03 -13.42 9.51
CA TYR A 18 -33.29 -14.46 8.82
C TYR A 18 -32.82 -15.49 9.85
N VAL A 19 -33.41 -16.68 9.82
CA VAL A 19 -32.92 -17.85 10.56
C VAL A 19 -31.90 -18.56 9.66
N LEU A 20 -30.61 -18.31 9.87
CA LEU A 20 -29.55 -19.04 9.20
C LEU A 20 -29.40 -20.41 9.88
N THR A 21 -29.76 -21.47 9.17
CA THR A 21 -29.63 -22.84 9.66
C THR A 21 -28.21 -23.31 9.35
N LEU A 22 -27.41 -23.48 10.42
CA LEU A 22 -26.05 -24.02 10.38
C LEU A 22 -26.12 -25.53 10.09
N LEU A 23 -25.55 -25.98 8.98
CA LEU A 23 -25.46 -27.40 8.62
C LEU A 23 -24.01 -27.83 8.77
N ILE A 24 -23.73 -28.46 9.91
CA ILE A 24 -22.41 -29.03 10.26
C ILE A 24 -22.35 -30.42 9.62
N PHE A 25 -21.42 -30.61 8.67
CA PHE A 25 -20.98 -31.95 8.26
C PHE A 25 -19.70 -32.32 9.02
N PHE A 26 -19.87 -33.14 10.05
CA PHE A 26 -18.83 -34.02 10.55
C PHE A 26 -18.78 -35.27 9.66
N LEU A 27 -17.57 -35.73 9.34
CA LEU A 27 -17.11 -37.10 9.05
C LEU A 27 -15.81 -36.95 8.23
N GLY A 28 -14.67 -37.55 8.53
CA GLY A 28 -14.34 -38.56 9.52
C GLY A 28 -12.82 -38.72 9.57
N ILE A 29 -12.38 -39.27 10.69
CA ILE A 29 -11.01 -39.40 11.16
C ILE A 29 -10.42 -40.71 10.65
N SER A 30 -9.17 -40.70 10.19
CA SER A 30 -8.24 -41.85 10.23
C SER A 30 -6.83 -41.27 10.01
N GLY A 31 -5.92 -41.22 10.99
CA GLY A 31 -5.21 -42.35 11.60
C GLY A 31 -4.29 -42.99 10.54
N CYS A 32 -2.95 -43.00 10.59
CA CYS A 32 -1.98 -42.96 11.68
C CYS A 32 -0.53 -42.80 11.12
N ASN A 33 0.39 -42.48 12.04
CA ASN A 33 1.83 -42.80 12.09
C ASN A 33 2.87 -41.87 11.43
N ILE A 34 3.59 -41.16 12.31
CA ILE A 34 4.89 -40.54 12.10
C ILE A 34 5.97 -41.48 12.68
N PRO A 35 7.03 -41.83 11.93
CA PRO A 35 8.32 -42.25 12.48
C PRO A 35 9.37 -41.11 12.43
N PRO A 36 10.47 -41.24 13.19
CA PRO A 36 11.25 -40.11 13.66
C PRO A 36 12.30 -39.60 12.65
N VAL A 37 12.72 -38.36 12.90
CA VAL A 37 13.81 -37.61 12.29
C VAL A 37 15.09 -38.45 12.19
N GLY A 38 15.64 -38.52 10.98
CA GLY A 38 16.99 -39.01 10.69
C GLY A 38 17.61 -38.13 9.61
N ASP A 39 18.79 -37.59 9.92
CA ASP A 39 19.62 -36.78 9.04
C ASP A 39 19.82 -37.43 7.66
N MET A 40 19.57 -36.67 6.59
CA MET A 40 20.11 -37.02 5.28
C MET A 40 20.41 -35.79 4.43
N LYS A 41 21.71 -35.56 4.23
CA LYS A 41 22.31 -34.75 3.17
C LYS A 41 21.57 -34.97 1.84
N SER A 42 21.05 -33.89 1.26
CA SER A 42 20.61 -33.87 -0.13
C SER A 42 21.75 -33.37 -1.02
N ILE A 43 22.28 -34.27 -1.84
CA ILE A 43 22.98 -33.97 -3.09
C ILE A 43 21.86 -33.75 -4.12
N ALA A 44 21.76 -32.54 -4.68
CA ALA A 44 20.95 -32.30 -5.87
C ALA A 44 21.88 -32.00 -7.05
N SER A 45 21.79 -32.90 -8.03
CA SER A 45 22.42 -32.84 -9.34
C SER A 45 21.90 -31.70 -10.19
N ALA A 46 22.81 -31.12 -10.96
CA ALA A 46 22.61 -30.08 -11.95
C ALA A 46 21.50 -30.38 -12.97
N SER A 47 20.65 -29.39 -13.19
CA SER A 47 19.79 -29.21 -14.35
C SER A 47 20.06 -27.81 -14.86
N GLY A 48 20.72 -27.72 -16.02
CA GLY A 48 21.25 -26.48 -16.57
C GLY A 48 20.17 -25.47 -16.93
N VAL A 49 20.28 -24.29 -16.31
CA VAL A 49 19.78 -23.03 -16.84
C VAL A 49 21.03 -22.17 -17.05
N LYS A 50 21.18 -21.60 -18.25
CA LYS A 50 22.26 -20.65 -18.53
C LYS A 50 21.99 -19.39 -17.72
N GLU A 51 22.75 -19.20 -16.64
CA GLU A 51 22.95 -17.89 -16.03
C GLU A 51 23.63 -16.99 -17.07
N SER A 52 22.85 -16.09 -17.66
CA SER A 52 23.41 -14.86 -18.22
C SER A 52 23.81 -13.99 -17.04
N ASN A 53 25.09 -13.69 -16.93
CA ASN A 53 25.67 -12.74 -15.97
C ASN A 53 24.76 -11.50 -15.83
N MET A 54 24.11 -11.37 -14.69
CA MET A 54 23.62 -10.08 -14.22
C MET A 54 24.85 -9.32 -13.74
N ASP A 55 25.38 -8.48 -14.63
CA ASP A 55 26.30 -7.42 -14.23
C ASP A 55 25.56 -6.54 -13.22
N THR A 56 26.07 -6.52 -11.99
CA THR A 56 25.75 -5.48 -11.01
C THR A 56 25.93 -4.10 -11.67
N PRO A 57 24.94 -3.19 -11.63
CA PRO A 57 25.10 -1.88 -12.22
C PRO A 57 26.19 -1.13 -11.47
N ASP A 58 27.20 -0.71 -12.24
CA ASP A 58 28.27 0.18 -11.82
C ASP A 58 27.64 1.47 -11.30
N SER A 59 27.68 1.66 -9.97
CA SER A 59 27.14 2.84 -9.25
C SER A 59 28.02 4.06 -9.52
N SER A 60 28.13 4.46 -10.78
CA SER A 60 28.76 5.72 -11.16
C SER A 60 27.73 6.85 -11.05
N SER A 61 28.14 7.97 -10.45
CA SER A 61 27.33 9.19 -10.37
C SER A 61 26.84 9.59 -11.77
N GLY A 62 25.53 9.72 -11.99
CA GLY A 62 24.99 9.97 -13.32
C GLY A 62 23.47 9.90 -13.42
N LEU A 63 22.96 10.19 -14.63
CA LEU A 63 21.56 10.01 -14.98
C LEU A 63 21.21 8.53 -14.95
N HIS A 64 20.18 8.18 -14.17
CA HIS A 64 19.62 6.85 -14.05
C HIS A 64 18.27 6.78 -14.76
N THR A 65 17.92 5.62 -15.31
CA THR A 65 16.64 5.38 -15.96
C THR A 65 16.20 3.97 -15.65
N TYR A 66 15.01 3.85 -15.09
CA TYR A 66 14.32 2.58 -14.88
C TYR A 66 13.15 2.51 -15.85
N GLU A 67 13.03 1.38 -16.54
CA GLU A 67 11.96 1.12 -17.48
C GLU A 67 11.32 -0.24 -17.20
N ILE A 68 9.99 -0.27 -17.20
CA ILE A 68 9.20 -1.49 -17.17
C ILE A 68 8.13 -1.44 -18.26
N GLN A 69 7.82 -2.61 -18.82
CA GLN A 69 6.68 -2.80 -19.72
C GLN A 69 5.63 -3.66 -19.03
N ASP A 70 4.39 -3.20 -19.06
CA ASP A 70 3.26 -3.91 -18.45
C ASP A 70 1.95 -3.50 -19.14
N ARG A 71 0.90 -4.28 -18.90
CA ARG A 71 -0.45 -3.97 -19.35
C ARG A 71 -1.24 -3.35 -18.20
N LEU A 72 -1.99 -2.31 -18.52
CA LEU A 72 -2.95 -1.72 -17.57
C LEU A 72 -4.14 -2.66 -17.30
N HIS A 73 -4.45 -3.57 -18.22
CA HIS A 73 -5.45 -4.62 -18.05
C HIS A 73 -5.14 -5.78 -19.00
N GLU A 74 -5.58 -7.01 -18.70
CA GLU A 74 -5.29 -8.20 -19.53
C GLU A 74 -5.70 -8.02 -21.01
N SER A 75 -6.77 -7.26 -21.25
CA SER A 75 -7.33 -6.97 -22.57
C SER A 75 -6.67 -5.79 -23.30
N MET A 76 -5.71 -5.11 -22.68
CA MET A 76 -5.05 -3.92 -23.21
C MET A 76 -3.67 -4.26 -23.79
N PRO A 77 -3.13 -3.45 -24.71
CA PRO A 77 -1.75 -3.62 -25.14
C PRO A 77 -0.77 -3.32 -24.01
N GLU A 78 0.51 -3.62 -24.25
CA GLU A 78 1.58 -3.24 -23.34
C GLU A 78 1.90 -1.75 -23.48
N TYR A 79 2.15 -1.13 -22.33
CA TYR A 79 2.60 0.24 -22.16
C TYR A 79 4.01 0.23 -21.60
N ARG A 80 4.75 1.31 -21.84
CA ARG A 80 6.12 1.47 -21.38
C ARG A 80 6.17 2.58 -20.33
N PHE A 81 6.61 2.24 -19.12
CA PHE A 81 6.69 3.14 -17.98
C PHE A 81 8.16 3.42 -17.71
N VAL A 82 8.53 4.70 -17.65
CA VAL A 82 9.91 5.16 -17.56
C VAL A 82 10.03 6.17 -16.44
N ALA A 83 10.79 5.81 -15.40
CA ALA A 83 11.23 6.75 -14.38
C ALA A 83 12.67 7.18 -14.69
N THR A 84 12.96 8.46 -14.49
CA THR A 84 14.32 9.01 -14.64
C THR A 84 14.78 9.59 -13.32
N GLY A 85 16.07 9.48 -13.05
CA GLY A 85 16.65 9.92 -11.79
C GLY A 85 18.11 10.33 -11.88
N VAL A 86 18.67 10.87 -10.81
CA VAL A 86 20.09 11.21 -10.69
C VAL A 86 20.63 10.69 -9.37
N VAL A 87 21.76 10.00 -9.41
CA VAL A 87 22.47 9.50 -8.23
C VAL A 87 23.52 10.52 -7.79
N GLN A 88 23.51 10.95 -6.52
CA GLN A 88 24.46 11.97 -6.01
C GLN A 88 25.74 11.40 -5.36
N GLY A 89 25.94 10.09 -5.34
CA GLY A 89 27.13 9.45 -4.77
C GLY A 89 27.02 7.93 -4.76
N GLU A 90 28.10 7.25 -4.39
CA GLU A 90 28.18 5.78 -4.47
C GLU A 90 27.70 5.05 -3.20
N ASP A 91 27.48 5.76 -2.09
CA ASP A 91 27.04 5.19 -0.82
C ASP A 91 25.52 4.90 -0.85
N GLU A 92 25.10 3.70 -0.46
CA GLU A 92 23.69 3.27 -0.47
C GLU A 92 22.78 4.10 0.44
N TRP A 93 23.34 4.74 1.47
CA TRP A 93 22.64 5.61 2.42
C TRP A 93 22.61 7.07 1.98
N MET A 94 23.30 7.42 0.90
CA MET A 94 23.12 8.69 0.22
C MET A 94 21.80 8.71 -0.55
N TYR A 95 21.43 9.91 -0.97
CA TYR A 95 20.18 10.15 -1.68
C TYR A 95 20.45 10.37 -3.16
N GLY A 96 19.61 9.75 -3.98
CA GLY A 96 19.36 10.16 -5.34
C GLY A 96 18.11 11.02 -5.43
N PHE A 97 17.81 11.42 -6.65
CA PHE A 97 16.59 12.14 -6.99
C PHE A 97 15.84 11.41 -8.09
N VAL A 98 14.54 11.20 -7.90
CA VAL A 98 13.63 10.91 -9.00
C VAL A 98 13.30 12.25 -9.67
N MET A 99 13.59 12.33 -10.96
CA MET A 99 13.50 13.54 -11.77
C MET A 99 12.23 13.59 -12.62
N GLY A 100 11.66 12.45 -12.97
CA GLY A 100 10.44 12.42 -13.76
C GLY A 100 9.89 11.03 -14.02
N LEU A 101 8.66 11.01 -14.52
CA LEU A 101 7.90 9.84 -14.90
C LEU A 101 7.27 10.05 -16.27
N ASN A 102 7.44 9.09 -17.17
CA ASN A 102 6.80 9.07 -18.47
C ASN A 102 6.12 7.72 -18.70
N VAL A 103 4.92 7.74 -19.30
CA VAL A 103 4.24 6.53 -19.77
C VAL A 103 3.94 6.68 -21.25
N TYR A 104 4.31 5.66 -22.01
CA TYR A 104 4.09 5.60 -23.45
C TYR A 104 3.12 4.50 -23.80
N ASP A 105 2.22 4.78 -24.74
CA ASP A 105 1.33 3.79 -25.32
C ASP A 105 2.09 2.83 -26.27
N ASN A 106 1.35 1.89 -26.85
CA ASN A 106 1.89 0.89 -27.77
C ASN A 106 2.34 1.47 -29.13
N ASN A 107 2.02 2.73 -29.42
CA ASN A 107 2.49 3.47 -30.60
C ASN A 107 3.72 4.34 -30.28
N GLY A 108 4.12 4.40 -29.01
CA GLY A 108 5.21 5.25 -28.52
C GLY A 108 4.78 6.69 -28.21
N GLU A 109 3.49 7.00 -28.17
CA GLU A 109 2.96 8.30 -27.76
C GLU A 109 2.97 8.43 -26.24
N SER A 110 3.46 9.57 -25.72
CA SER A 110 3.43 9.84 -24.27
C SER A 110 2.00 10.17 -23.84
N ILE A 111 1.47 9.39 -22.90
CA ILE A 111 0.12 9.54 -22.33
C ILE A 111 0.13 9.99 -20.86
N LEU A 112 1.31 9.99 -20.23
CA LEU A 112 1.61 10.62 -18.96
C LEU A 112 3.04 11.16 -19.02
N SER A 113 3.24 12.38 -18.55
CA SER A 113 4.55 13.00 -18.36
C SER A 113 4.47 13.85 -17.09
N ALA A 114 5.32 13.55 -16.12
CA ALA A 114 5.48 14.32 -14.89
C ALA A 114 6.96 14.66 -14.73
N ASP A 115 7.24 15.93 -14.48
CA ASP A 115 8.58 16.46 -14.23
C ASP A 115 8.65 16.86 -12.75
N PHE A 116 9.57 16.24 -12.03
CA PHE A 116 9.80 16.46 -10.60
C PHE A 116 11.07 17.28 -10.38
N SER A 117 11.72 17.74 -11.44
CA SER A 117 12.96 18.50 -11.33
C SER A 117 12.73 19.88 -10.73
N GLU A 118 13.58 20.23 -9.78
CA GLU A 118 13.63 21.55 -9.16
C GLU A 118 15.06 22.09 -9.18
N ILE A 119 15.21 23.42 -9.12
CA ILE A 119 16.52 24.06 -8.97
C ILE A 119 16.55 24.76 -7.63
N LEU A 120 17.34 24.25 -6.70
CA LEU A 120 17.55 24.81 -5.36
C LEU A 120 19.01 25.22 -5.22
N ASP A 121 19.25 26.50 -4.93
CA ASP A 121 20.60 27.09 -4.79
C ASP A 121 21.56 26.82 -5.98
N GLY A 122 21.00 26.63 -7.18
CA GLY A 122 21.77 26.36 -8.40
C GLY A 122 22.07 24.87 -8.62
N GLU A 123 21.60 23.99 -7.75
CA GLU A 123 21.67 22.54 -7.90
C GLU A 123 20.32 21.98 -8.35
N VAL A 124 20.39 20.98 -9.24
CA VAL A 124 19.21 20.25 -9.70
C VAL A 124 18.83 19.22 -8.64
N SER A 125 17.59 19.27 -8.18
CA SER A 125 16.97 18.36 -7.22
C SER A 125 15.75 17.70 -7.83
N GLY A 126 15.21 16.71 -7.13
CA GLY A 126 13.90 16.12 -7.42
C GLY A 126 13.33 15.44 -6.17
N TYR A 127 12.49 14.43 -6.37
CA TYR A 127 11.97 13.62 -5.27
C TYR A 127 13.08 12.79 -4.66
N HIS A 128 13.29 12.96 -3.36
CA HIS A 128 14.33 12.24 -2.65
C HIS A 128 14.05 10.73 -2.67
N VAL A 129 15.08 9.95 -2.97
CA VAL A 129 15.05 8.50 -2.87
C VAL A 129 16.39 7.99 -2.33
N TYR A 130 16.38 6.94 -1.50
CA TYR A 130 17.63 6.31 -1.08
C TYR A 130 18.32 5.67 -2.29
N ASN A 131 19.65 5.73 -2.35
CA ASN A 131 20.41 5.08 -3.42
C ASN A 131 20.08 3.59 -3.54
N GLY A 132 19.81 2.91 -2.43
CA GLY A 132 19.36 1.50 -2.43
C GLY A 132 18.01 1.23 -3.11
N MET A 133 17.20 2.26 -3.38
CA MET A 133 15.90 2.18 -4.07
C MET A 133 15.96 2.82 -5.47
N MET A 134 17.14 3.26 -5.93
CA MET A 134 17.30 3.91 -7.23
C MET A 134 17.12 2.95 -8.40
N ASP A 135 17.22 1.64 -8.17
CA ASP A 135 17.03 0.60 -9.18
C ASP A 135 15.63 0.63 -9.81
N THR A 136 14.62 0.99 -9.01
CA THR A 136 13.22 1.15 -9.46
C THR A 136 12.70 2.58 -9.29
N MET A 137 13.36 3.42 -8.48
CA MET A 137 12.89 4.74 -8.07
C MET A 137 11.50 4.70 -7.39
N GLY A 138 11.14 3.54 -6.83
CA GLY A 138 9.82 3.29 -6.24
C GLY A 138 8.69 3.34 -7.27
N LEU A 139 8.95 3.04 -8.54
CA LEU A 139 7.94 2.93 -9.59
C LEU A 139 7.19 1.58 -9.49
N HIS A 140 5.88 1.63 -9.30
CA HIS A 140 5.01 0.46 -9.25
C HIS A 140 3.83 0.59 -10.22
N ILE A 141 3.51 -0.51 -10.91
CA ILE A 141 2.37 -0.62 -11.82
C ILE A 141 1.38 -1.62 -11.19
N THR A 142 0.32 -1.12 -10.55
CA THR A 142 -0.55 -1.92 -9.66
C THR A 142 -1.96 -1.34 -9.61
N ASP A 143 -2.97 -2.17 -9.39
CA ASP A 143 -4.37 -1.73 -9.26
C ASP A 143 -4.58 -1.10 -7.87
N ALA A 144 -4.48 0.23 -7.80
CA ALA A 144 -4.48 0.95 -6.53
C ALA A 144 -5.92 1.15 -6.03
N ASN A 145 -6.86 1.43 -6.94
CA ASN A 145 -8.25 1.72 -6.59
C ASN A 145 -9.15 0.46 -6.57
N PHE A 146 -8.59 -0.71 -6.88
CA PHE A 146 -9.22 -2.04 -6.88
C PHE A 146 -10.34 -2.22 -7.92
N ASP A 147 -10.20 -1.56 -9.08
CA ASP A 147 -11.16 -1.60 -10.19
C ASP A 147 -10.81 -2.60 -11.30
N GLY A 148 -9.65 -3.26 -11.19
CA GLY A 148 -9.13 -4.25 -12.12
C GLY A 148 -8.16 -3.68 -13.16
N TYR A 149 -8.01 -2.36 -13.26
CA TYR A 149 -7.00 -1.71 -14.08
C TYR A 149 -5.80 -1.30 -13.22
N LYS A 150 -4.59 -1.58 -13.69
CA LYS A 150 -3.39 -1.10 -13.03
C LYS A 150 -3.25 0.41 -13.20
N ASP A 151 -2.75 1.03 -12.16
CA ASP A 151 -2.40 2.43 -12.01
C ASP A 151 -0.88 2.58 -11.96
N VAL A 152 -0.40 3.82 -11.88
CA VAL A 152 1.03 4.12 -11.75
C VAL A 152 1.29 4.81 -10.42
N ILE A 153 2.24 4.28 -9.65
CA ILE A 153 2.67 4.82 -8.36
C ILE A 153 4.17 5.09 -8.45
N ILE A 154 4.65 6.23 -7.94
CA ILE A 154 6.07 6.52 -7.84
C ILE A 154 6.42 7.18 -6.51
N LEU A 155 7.60 6.89 -5.97
CA LEU A 155 8.04 7.49 -4.72
C LEU A 155 8.15 9.02 -4.88
N ASN A 156 7.47 9.75 -4.01
CA ASN A 156 7.48 11.21 -3.96
C ASN A 156 8.43 11.71 -2.88
N SER A 157 8.34 11.16 -1.68
CA SER A 157 9.12 11.65 -0.56
C SER A 157 9.36 10.56 0.47
N PHE A 158 10.42 10.72 1.26
CA PHE A 158 10.58 9.99 2.50
C PHE A 158 11.10 10.92 3.60
N GLY A 159 10.83 10.58 4.86
CA GLY A 159 11.33 11.36 5.99
C GLY A 159 10.81 10.91 7.36
N GLY A 160 11.15 11.69 8.39
CA GLY A 160 10.72 11.43 9.77
C GLY A 160 11.48 10.30 10.47
N ALA A 161 11.11 10.03 11.73
CA ALA A 161 11.85 9.18 12.66
C ALA A 161 11.91 7.67 12.30
N HIS A 162 11.28 7.26 11.20
CA HIS A 162 11.18 5.86 10.76
C HIS A 162 11.35 5.69 9.23
N SER A 163 11.88 6.71 8.55
CA SER A 163 11.96 6.77 7.08
C SER A 163 10.61 6.51 6.42
N ASN A 164 9.56 7.18 6.92
CA ASN A 164 8.21 7.13 6.34
C ASN A 164 8.27 7.54 4.87
N THR A 165 7.49 6.88 4.03
CA THR A 165 7.42 7.13 2.59
C THR A 165 6.04 7.60 2.16
N TRP A 166 6.03 8.44 1.14
CA TRP A 166 4.84 8.93 0.45
C TRP A 166 5.06 8.80 -1.04
N TYR A 167 3.98 8.54 -1.77
CA TYR A 167 4.02 8.20 -3.18
C TYR A 167 2.99 9.01 -3.94
N ASP A 168 3.35 9.50 -5.12
CA ASP A 168 2.35 10.00 -6.05
C ASP A 168 1.70 8.83 -6.79
N CYS A 169 0.40 8.95 -7.05
CA CYS A 169 -0.37 7.94 -7.78
C CYS A 169 -1.18 8.59 -8.90
N TRP A 170 -1.16 7.97 -10.08
CA TRP A 170 -2.01 8.31 -11.20
C TRP A 170 -2.92 7.13 -11.51
N LEU A 171 -4.23 7.34 -11.32
CA LEU A 171 -5.26 6.35 -11.58
C LEU A 171 -5.60 6.31 -13.07
N TRP A 172 -5.72 5.11 -13.63
CA TRP A 172 -6.18 4.92 -15.00
C TRP A 172 -7.70 5.05 -15.09
N ASP A 173 -8.21 5.97 -15.91
CA ASP A 173 -9.64 6.01 -16.25
C ASP A 173 -9.87 5.30 -17.60
N PRO A 174 -10.48 4.09 -17.60
CA PRO A 174 -10.74 3.36 -18.84
C PRO A 174 -11.76 4.04 -19.74
N LYS A 175 -12.58 4.99 -19.23
CA LYS A 175 -13.58 5.71 -20.04
C LYS A 175 -12.93 6.79 -20.90
N THR A 176 -11.90 7.45 -20.39
CA THR A 176 -11.17 8.49 -21.09
C THR A 176 -9.86 8.00 -21.68
N SER A 177 -9.42 6.79 -21.31
CA SER A 177 -8.12 6.23 -21.68
C SER A 177 -6.96 7.15 -21.29
N SER A 178 -6.99 7.65 -20.06
CA SER A 178 -6.01 8.61 -19.56
C SER A 178 -5.74 8.44 -18.07
N PHE A 179 -4.58 8.91 -17.64
CA PHE A 179 -4.20 8.96 -16.23
C PHE A 179 -4.73 10.23 -15.53
N ALA A 180 -5.21 10.07 -14.30
CA ALA A 180 -5.63 11.16 -13.42
C ALA A 180 -4.87 11.08 -12.08
N ALA A 181 -4.22 12.17 -11.67
CA ALA A 181 -3.50 12.21 -10.41
C ALA A 181 -4.44 12.07 -9.20
N SER A 182 -4.12 11.17 -8.28
CA SER A 182 -4.84 10.94 -7.02
C SER A 182 -4.14 11.65 -5.87
N LYS A 183 -4.64 12.84 -5.54
CA LYS A 183 -4.09 13.64 -4.42
C LYS A 183 -4.29 12.95 -3.07
N SER A 184 -5.43 12.29 -2.88
CA SER A 184 -5.73 11.59 -1.62
C SER A 184 -4.82 10.39 -1.38
N PHE A 185 -4.29 9.75 -2.43
CA PHE A 185 -3.28 8.69 -2.26
C PHE A 185 -1.95 9.27 -1.76
N ALA A 186 -1.52 10.41 -2.29
CA ALA A 186 -0.26 11.04 -1.92
C ALA A 186 -0.17 11.49 -0.45
N GLU A 187 -1.31 11.58 0.23
CA GLU A 187 -1.39 11.89 1.66
C GLU A 187 -1.22 10.64 2.55
N ILE A 188 -1.32 9.44 1.98
CA ILE A 188 -1.20 8.18 2.73
C ILE A 188 0.28 7.92 3.01
N CYS A 189 0.64 7.98 4.28
CA CYS A 189 1.96 7.60 4.77
C CYS A 189 2.09 6.08 4.74
N ASN A 190 3.20 5.56 4.23
CA ASN A 190 3.49 4.14 4.26
C ASN A 190 2.29 3.28 3.76
N PRO A 191 1.85 3.46 2.50
CA PRO A 191 0.72 2.71 1.96
C PRO A 191 1.07 1.23 1.72
N ALA A 192 0.23 0.33 2.22
CA ALA A 192 0.21 -1.10 1.88
C ALA A 192 -1.16 -1.48 1.29
N LEU A 193 -1.18 -1.96 0.05
CA LEU A 193 -2.42 -2.31 -0.65
C LEU A 193 -2.89 -3.71 -0.25
N ASP A 194 -4.17 -3.87 0.03
CA ASP A 194 -4.83 -5.16 0.23
C ASP A 194 -5.95 -5.32 -0.79
N VAL A 195 -5.67 -6.07 -1.87
CA VAL A 195 -6.61 -6.32 -2.97
C VAL A 195 -7.83 -7.11 -2.51
N GLN A 196 -7.65 -8.03 -1.55
CA GLN A 196 -8.74 -8.89 -1.07
C GLN A 196 -9.75 -8.09 -0.23
N LYS A 197 -9.26 -7.18 0.61
CA LYS A 197 -10.08 -6.32 1.46
C LYS A 197 -10.45 -4.99 0.79
N LYS A 198 -9.83 -4.68 -0.35
CA LYS A 198 -9.98 -3.43 -1.10
C LYS A 198 -9.76 -2.20 -0.22
N CYS A 199 -8.63 -2.19 0.48
CA CYS A 199 -8.23 -1.09 1.35
C CYS A 199 -6.72 -0.89 1.31
N ILE A 200 -6.29 0.26 1.81
CA ILE A 200 -4.88 0.58 2.04
C ILE A 200 -4.65 0.69 3.53
N TYR A 201 -3.64 -0.04 4.00
CA TYR A 201 -3.11 0.08 5.35
C TYR A 201 -2.02 1.14 5.39
N SER A 202 -1.95 1.90 6.48
CA SER A 202 -0.99 2.97 6.68
C SER A 202 -0.38 2.83 8.07
N ALA A 203 0.85 2.31 8.12
CA ALA A 203 1.66 2.21 9.33
C ALA A 203 2.59 3.43 9.41
N GLY A 204 2.05 4.60 9.72
CA GLY A 204 2.78 5.85 9.80
C GLY A 204 2.61 6.50 11.17
N GLY A 205 3.69 6.66 11.92
CA GLY A 205 3.66 7.31 13.22
C GLY A 205 5.03 7.87 13.60
N SER A 206 5.04 8.81 14.54
CA SER A 206 6.27 9.33 15.14
C SER A 206 6.23 9.10 16.63
N GLY A 207 7.14 8.27 17.14
CA GLY A 207 7.29 8.06 18.58
C GLY A 207 7.36 6.59 18.97
N ALA A 208 8.25 6.31 19.93
CA ALA A 208 8.54 4.96 20.40
C ALA A 208 7.35 4.19 21.03
N ALA A 209 6.24 4.88 21.31
CA ALA A 209 5.03 4.28 21.86
C ALA A 209 3.93 4.01 20.83
N TYR A 210 4.09 4.47 19.60
CA TYR A 210 3.04 4.32 18.59
C TYR A 210 3.07 2.90 18.03
N TRP A 211 1.93 2.22 18.11
CA TRP A 211 1.68 0.89 17.52
C TRP A 211 0.30 0.80 16.86
N GLY A 212 -0.38 1.94 16.70
CA GLY A 212 -1.65 2.06 16.00
C GLY A 212 -1.50 2.24 14.50
N GLY A 213 -2.57 2.52 13.77
CA GLY A 213 -2.48 2.69 12.31
C GLY A 213 -3.78 3.19 11.69
N SER A 214 -3.76 3.35 10.38
CA SER A 214 -4.89 3.87 9.61
C SER A 214 -5.28 2.94 8.48
N ILE A 215 -6.59 2.87 8.19
CA ILE A 215 -7.16 2.11 7.07
C ILE A 215 -7.92 3.08 6.16
N TYR A 216 -7.58 3.07 4.87
CA TYR A 216 -8.20 3.89 3.84
C TYR A 216 -8.98 3.02 2.86
N LYS A 217 -10.09 3.55 2.34
CA LYS A 217 -10.86 2.94 1.24
C LYS A 217 -11.11 3.93 0.14
N PHE A 218 -11.15 3.45 -1.10
CA PHE A 218 -11.49 4.26 -2.25
C PHE A 218 -13.01 4.47 -2.32
N ILE A 219 -13.46 5.71 -2.09
CA ILE A 219 -14.88 6.09 -2.04
C ILE A 219 -15.06 7.36 -2.86
N ASP A 220 -15.99 7.33 -3.81
CA ASP A 220 -16.36 8.48 -4.65
C ASP A 220 -15.18 9.18 -5.35
N GLY A 221 -14.15 8.40 -5.73
CA GLY A 221 -12.98 8.90 -6.47
C GLY A 221 -11.79 9.30 -5.60
N GLU A 222 -11.89 9.15 -4.28
CA GLU A 222 -10.82 9.52 -3.34
C GLU A 222 -10.57 8.43 -2.30
N TYR A 223 -9.34 8.36 -1.78
CA TYR A 223 -9.05 7.55 -0.60
C TYR A 223 -9.51 8.27 0.66
N VAL A 224 -10.42 7.64 1.39
CA VAL A 224 -11.02 8.17 2.61
C VAL A 224 -10.56 7.33 3.79
N LEU A 225 -10.08 7.97 4.85
CA LEU A 225 -9.78 7.33 6.14
C LEU A 225 -11.08 6.74 6.71
N THR A 226 -11.14 5.42 6.83
CA THR A 226 -12.32 4.73 7.38
C THR A 226 -12.11 4.27 8.81
N ASN A 227 -10.88 3.96 9.20
CA ASN A 227 -10.55 3.50 10.53
C ASN A 227 -9.20 4.07 10.97
N GLU A 228 -9.12 4.47 12.23
CA GLU A 228 -7.89 4.97 12.84
C GLU A 228 -7.77 4.34 14.23
N LEU A 229 -6.59 3.82 14.52
CA LEU A 229 -6.17 3.41 15.85
C LEU A 229 -5.03 4.33 16.26
N ASP A 230 -5.33 5.27 17.15
CA ASP A 230 -4.34 6.19 17.71
C ASP A 230 -3.88 5.65 19.06
N THR A 231 -2.56 5.57 19.29
CA THR A 231 -1.97 4.91 20.46
C THR A 231 -0.80 5.72 21.00
N ASP A 232 -0.69 5.79 22.32
CA ASP A 232 0.47 6.38 22.98
C ASP A 232 0.82 5.62 24.29
N TRP A 233 1.64 6.23 25.14
CA TRP A 233 2.00 5.65 26.46
C TRP A 233 0.83 5.59 27.45
N TYR A 234 -0.23 6.36 27.23
CA TYR A 234 -1.32 6.59 28.18
C TYR A 234 -2.62 5.90 27.79
N GLY A 235 -2.77 5.50 26.54
CA GLY A 235 -3.96 4.84 26.06
C GLY A 235 -4.01 4.58 24.56
N LEU A 236 -5.23 4.31 24.12
CA LEU A 236 -5.61 4.25 22.71
C LEU A 236 -6.99 4.87 22.49
N VAL A 237 -7.19 5.36 21.28
CA VAL A 237 -8.49 5.75 20.74
C VAL A 237 -8.67 5.09 19.38
N GLU A 238 -9.73 4.31 19.23
CA GLU A 238 -10.16 3.74 17.96
C GLU A 238 -11.32 4.55 17.40
N ARG A 239 -11.21 4.97 16.15
CA ARG A 239 -12.22 5.73 15.43
C ARG A 239 -12.64 5.00 14.16
N GLU A 240 -13.91 5.16 13.81
CA GLU A 240 -14.50 4.64 12.57
C GLU A 240 -15.31 5.73 11.87
N LEU A 241 -15.28 5.73 10.53
CA LEU A 241 -16.10 6.61 9.71
C LEU A 241 -17.57 6.18 9.75
N VAL A 242 -18.40 6.93 10.44
CA VAL A 242 -19.85 6.69 10.57
C VAL A 242 -20.60 7.90 10.01
N ASN A 243 -21.40 7.69 8.97
CA ASN A 243 -22.20 8.74 8.30
C ASN A 243 -21.35 9.96 7.87
N GLY A 244 -20.14 9.72 7.37
CA GLY A 244 -19.24 10.78 6.87
C GLY A 244 -18.46 11.53 7.96
N LYS A 245 -18.47 11.04 9.21
CA LYS A 245 -17.69 11.60 10.31
C LYS A 245 -16.94 10.51 11.06
N MET A 246 -15.67 10.77 11.39
CA MET A 246 -14.90 9.88 12.28
C MET A 246 -15.48 9.98 13.69
N GLU A 247 -15.99 8.87 14.20
CA GLU A 247 -16.55 8.74 15.55
C GLU A 247 -15.69 7.81 16.39
N ILE A 248 -15.54 8.13 17.68
CA ILE A 248 -14.84 7.25 18.62
C ILE A 248 -15.72 6.03 18.87
N VAL A 249 -15.21 4.85 18.52
CA VAL A 249 -15.88 3.56 18.78
C VAL A 249 -15.29 2.87 20.02
N ARG A 250 -14.05 3.23 20.38
CA ARG A 250 -13.39 2.68 21.56
C ARG A 250 -12.33 3.64 22.10
N GLU A 251 -12.21 3.71 23.41
CA GLU A 251 -11.17 4.48 24.10
C GLU A 251 -10.75 3.71 25.36
N VAL A 252 -9.44 3.55 25.55
CA VAL A 252 -8.87 2.86 26.71
C VAL A 252 -7.72 3.69 27.25
N SER A 253 -7.70 3.93 28.57
CA SER A 253 -6.55 4.52 29.26
C SER A 253 -5.78 3.44 30.02
N TYR A 254 -4.46 3.39 29.82
CA TYR A 254 -3.56 2.47 30.51
C TYR A 254 -3.24 2.93 31.93
N ARG A 255 -3.28 4.25 32.18
CA ARG A 255 -2.84 4.86 33.44
C ARG A 255 -1.40 4.41 33.77
N GLU A 256 -1.18 3.78 34.91
CA GLU A 256 0.10 3.21 35.34
C GLU A 256 0.12 1.66 35.24
N ASP A 257 -0.84 1.06 34.54
CA ASP A 257 -1.00 -0.40 34.46
C ASP A 257 -0.54 -0.96 33.09
N ASN A 258 0.70 -1.43 33.06
CA ASN A 258 1.30 -2.04 31.87
C ASN A 258 0.59 -3.33 31.42
N GLN A 259 -0.18 -4.00 32.29
CA GLN A 259 -0.93 -5.21 31.88
C GLN A 259 -2.08 -4.86 30.93
N ILE A 260 -2.61 -3.63 31.02
CA ILE A 260 -3.62 -3.15 30.07
C ILE A 260 -2.99 -3.02 28.69
N LEU A 261 -1.84 -2.37 28.57
CA LEU A 261 -1.14 -2.21 27.30
C LEU A 261 -0.90 -3.56 26.60
N GLU A 262 -0.35 -4.54 27.31
CA GLU A 262 -0.09 -5.87 26.74
C GLU A 262 -1.36 -6.58 26.26
N ARG A 263 -2.45 -6.46 27.02
CA ARG A 263 -3.76 -7.01 26.67
C ARG A 263 -4.33 -6.34 25.43
N GLU A 264 -4.23 -5.01 25.34
CA GLU A 264 -4.73 -4.25 24.18
C GLU A 264 -3.92 -4.56 22.92
N GLN A 265 -2.59 -4.61 23.00
CA GLN A 265 -1.75 -5.04 21.88
C GLN A 265 -2.10 -6.46 21.42
N LYS A 266 -2.34 -7.38 22.36
CA LYS A 266 -2.79 -8.73 22.00
C LYS A 266 -4.16 -8.72 21.31
N TYR A 267 -5.10 -7.93 21.81
CA TYR A 267 -6.43 -7.81 21.20
C TYR A 267 -6.33 -7.34 19.74
N TYR A 268 -5.56 -6.30 19.44
CA TYR A 268 -5.46 -5.75 18.08
C TYR A 268 -4.61 -6.60 17.13
N ARG A 269 -3.66 -7.40 17.64
CA ARG A 269 -3.01 -8.45 16.84
C ARG A 269 -4.00 -9.53 16.38
N ASP A 270 -4.89 -9.95 17.27
CA ASP A 270 -5.86 -11.02 16.98
C ASP A 270 -7.16 -10.49 16.33
N ASN A 271 -7.31 -9.17 16.19
CA ASN A 271 -8.53 -8.53 15.70
C ASN A 271 -8.67 -8.71 14.17
N ASP A 272 -9.86 -9.11 13.70
CA ASP A 272 -10.10 -9.40 12.27
C ASP A 272 -9.86 -8.21 11.32
N LEU A 273 -10.13 -6.99 11.79
CA LEU A 273 -9.92 -5.76 11.02
C LEU A 273 -8.45 -5.36 11.03
N TRP A 274 -7.90 -5.24 12.24
CA TRP A 274 -6.58 -4.66 12.46
C TRP A 274 -5.45 -5.65 12.16
N GLN A 275 -5.45 -6.86 12.71
CA GLN A 275 -4.42 -7.87 12.42
C GLN A 275 -2.98 -7.32 12.52
N LEU A 276 -2.66 -6.58 13.60
CA LEU A 276 -1.41 -5.80 13.71
C LEU A 276 -0.11 -6.64 13.71
N ASP A 277 -0.20 -7.97 13.70
CA ASP A 277 0.93 -8.88 13.54
C ASP A 277 1.25 -9.18 12.06
N ARG A 278 0.41 -8.75 11.13
CA ARG A 278 0.59 -8.94 9.71
C ARG A 278 1.67 -8.00 9.16
N PRO A 279 2.44 -8.48 8.17
CA PRO A 279 3.61 -7.74 7.71
C PRO A 279 3.27 -6.46 6.92
N HIS A 280 2.02 -6.30 6.44
CA HIS A 280 1.53 -5.06 5.84
C HIS A 280 1.49 -3.87 6.81
N TRP A 281 1.55 -4.11 8.12
CA TRP A 281 1.79 -3.06 9.13
C TRP A 281 3.28 -2.95 9.41
N TYR A 282 4.05 -2.48 8.43
CA TYR A 282 5.50 -2.38 8.56
C TYR A 282 5.88 -1.19 9.46
N TRP A 283 5.96 -1.48 10.76
CA TRP A 283 6.22 -0.50 11.83
C TRP A 283 7.57 0.19 11.77
N SER A 284 8.52 -0.33 10.97
CA SER A 284 9.89 0.17 10.94
C SER A 284 10.47 0.03 9.53
N GLY A 285 11.14 1.09 9.07
CA GLY A 285 11.80 1.14 7.78
C GLY A 285 10.81 1.39 6.64
N GLY A 286 10.23 2.58 6.58
CA GLY A 286 9.29 2.94 5.49
C GLY A 286 9.91 2.90 4.09
N HIS A 287 11.22 2.83 3.95
CA HIS A 287 11.90 2.50 2.69
C HIS A 287 11.60 1.08 2.18
N HIS A 288 11.00 0.21 3.01
CA HIS A 288 10.46 -1.09 2.61
C HIS A 288 8.95 -1.07 2.30
N ALA A 289 8.35 0.12 2.19
CA ALA A 289 6.95 0.27 1.77
C ALA A 289 6.69 -0.24 0.35
N ASP A 290 7.69 -0.13 -0.49
CA ASP A 290 7.70 -0.54 -1.89
C ASP A 290 7.22 -1.99 -2.09
N GLN A 291 7.63 -2.91 -1.21
CA GLN A 291 7.23 -4.32 -1.30
C GLN A 291 5.72 -4.54 -1.09
N TRP A 292 5.02 -3.60 -0.46
CA TRP A 292 3.58 -3.68 -0.15
C TRP A 292 2.70 -2.95 -1.16
N LEU A 293 3.30 -2.36 -2.20
CA LEU A 293 2.59 -1.75 -3.32
C LEU A 293 2.33 -2.75 -4.46
N GLY A 294 3.11 -3.84 -4.54
CA GLY A 294 2.81 -4.97 -5.43
C GLY A 294 1.83 -5.92 -4.75
N GLY A 295 0.58 -5.96 -5.18
CA GLY A 295 -0.42 -6.86 -4.57
C GLY A 295 0.02 -8.33 -4.64
N GLU A 296 -0.01 -9.03 -3.50
CA GLU A 296 0.12 -10.49 -3.41
C GLU A 296 -1.19 -11.23 -3.75
#